data_AF-A0A1D7TJH6-F1
#
_entry.id   AF-A0A1D7TJH6-F1
#
_cell.length_a   1.000
_cell.length_b   1.000
_cell.length_c   1.000
_cell.angle_alpha   90.00
_cell.angle_beta   90.00
_cell.angle_gamma   90.00
#
_symmetry.space_group_name_H-M   'P 1'
#
loop_
_entity.id
_entity.type
_entity.pdbx_description
1 polymer ?
#
loop_
_entity_poly.entity_id
_entity_poly.type
_entity_poly.pdbx_seq_one_letter_code
_entity_poly.pdbx_strand_id
1 'polypeptide(L)' 'MGTFDLGVGSAFWLMNASALLCVVYGVINWNKDKEEKVLNTKSWEKDEARINKDL' A
#
# COMPACT_ATOMS: atom_id res chain seq x y z
N MET A 1 -20.93 -29.12 -30.78
CA MET A 1 -20.67 -29.06 -29.33
C MET A 1 -19.64 -27.97 -29.10
N GLY A 2 -19.89 -26.92 -28.32
CA GLY A 2 -20.62 -26.94 -27.06
C GLY A 2 -19.69 -26.72 -25.86
N THR A 3 -18.68 -25.87 -26.00
CA THR A 3 -17.98 -25.28 -24.87
C THR A 3 -18.14 -23.78 -25.02
N PHE A 4 -19.34 -23.30 -24.70
CA PHE A 4 -19.51 -21.89 -24.41
C PHE A 4 -18.36 -21.45 -23.51
N ASP A 5 -17.82 -20.33 -23.91
CA ASP A 5 -16.51 -19.77 -23.66
C ASP A 5 -16.22 -19.49 -22.17
N LEU A 6 -16.24 -20.53 -21.35
CA LEU A 6 -15.89 -20.48 -19.92
C LEU A 6 -14.45 -19.97 -19.76
N GLY A 7 -13.59 -20.20 -20.75
CA GLY A 7 -12.23 -19.65 -20.81
C GLY A 7 -12.22 -18.12 -20.88
N VAL A 8 -12.90 -17.50 -21.85
CA VAL A 8 -12.91 -16.03 -21.96
C VAL A 8 -13.71 -15.39 -20.83
N GLY A 9 -14.84 -15.98 -20.43
CA GLY A 9 -15.62 -15.48 -19.31
C GLY A 9 -14.84 -15.48 -17.99
N SER A 10 -14.10 -16.55 -17.70
CA SER A 10 -13.23 -16.61 -16.53
C SER A 10 -12.02 -15.68 -16.65
N ALA A 11 -11.37 -15.61 -17.81
CA ALA A 11 -10.24 -14.71 -18.06
C ALA A 11 -10.62 -13.23 -17.85
N PHE A 12 -11.81 -12.82 -18.33
CA PHE A 12 -12.34 -11.49 -18.10
C PHE A 12 -12.47 -11.18 -16.60
N TRP A 13 -13.08 -12.09 -15.83
CA TRP A 13 -13.23 -11.91 -14.38
C TRP A 13 -11.90 -11.93 -13.63
N LEU A 14 -10.97 -12.81 -14.01
CA LEU A 14 -9.63 -12.90 -13.43
C LEU A 14 -8.82 -11.61 -13.64
N MET A 15 -8.89 -11.02 -14.83
CA MET A 15 -8.17 -9.79 -15.15
C MET A 15 -8.72 -8.60 -14.35
N ASN A 16 -10.05 -8.51 -14.24
CA ASN A 16 -10.69 -7.49 -13.40
C ASN A 16 -10.36 -7.69 -11.91
N ALA A 17 -10.38 -8.92 -11.41
CA ALA A 17 -10.00 -9.23 -10.03
C ALA A 17 -8.53 -8.88 -9.75
N SER A 18 -7.62 -9.15 -10.69
CA SER A 18 -6.21 -8.78 -10.57
C SER A 18 -6.02 -7.27 -10.53
N ALA A 19 -6.68 -6.53 -11.42
CA ALA A 19 -6.63 -5.07 -11.42
C ALA A 19 -7.16 -4.48 -10.11
N LEU A 20 -8.28 -5.00 -9.60
CA LEU A 20 -8.84 -4.61 -8.30
C LEU A 20 -7.86 -4.89 -7.15
N LEU A 21 -7.24 -6.07 -7.12
CA LEU A 21 -6.24 -6.42 -6.11
C LEU A 21 -5.03 -5.47 -6.15
N CYS A 22 -4.53 -5.11 -7.34
CA CYS A 22 -3.44 -4.15 -7.48
C CYS A 22 -3.81 -2.77 -6.95
N VAL A 23 -5.01 -2.27 -7.26
CA VAL A 23 -5.49 -0.97 -6.77
C VAL A 23 -5.70 -1.00 -5.26
N VAL A 24 -6.35 -2.03 -4.71
CA VAL A 24 -6.58 -2.17 -3.27
C VAL A 24 -5.27 -2.28 -2.51
N TYR A 25 -4.33 -3.11 -2.96
CA TYR A 25 -3.00 -3.21 -2.37
C TYR A 25 -2.26 -1.88 -2.45
N GLY A 26 -2.31 -1.22 -3.61
CA GLY A 26 -1.76 0.12 -3.80
C GLY A 26 -2.30 1.09 -2.76
N VAL A 27 -3.63 1.19 -2.61
CA VAL A 27 -4.28 2.10 -1.64
C VAL A 27 -3.90 1.76 -0.19
N ILE A 28 -3.90 0.48 0.20
CA ILE A 28 -3.53 0.06 1.56
C ILE A 28 -2.04 0.36 1.83
N ASN A 29 -1.16 0.09 0.87
CA ASN A 29 0.28 0.26 1.04
C ASN A 29 0.73 1.71 0.83
N TRP A 30 -0.04 2.54 0.14
CA TRP A 30 0.30 3.93 -0.20
C TRP A 30 0.59 4.79 1.03
N ASN A 31 -0.06 4.51 2.15
CA ASN A 31 0.12 5.27 3.40
C ASN A 31 1.08 4.62 4.40
N LYS A 32 1.50 3.37 4.21
CA LYS A 32 2.42 2.69 5.14
C LYS A 32 3.78 3.36 5.21
N ASP A 33 4.32 3.77 4.06
CA ASP A 33 5.59 4.50 3.99
C ASP A 33 5.53 5.91 4.61
N LYS A 34 4.33 6.50 4.71
CA LYS A 34 4.17 7.81 5.35
C LYS A 34 4.09 7.70 6.87
N GLU A 35 3.42 6.68 7.40
CA GLU A 35 3.34 6.48 8.85
C GLU A 35 4.73 6.18 9.44
N GLU A 36 5.56 5.38 8.76
CA GLU A 36 6.92 5.11 9.22
C GLU A 36 7.81 6.36 9.22
N LYS A 37 7.72 7.19 8.17
CA LYS A 37 8.48 8.45 8.09
C LYS A 37 8.03 9.48 9.13
N VAL A 38 6.73 9.62 9.37
CA VAL A 38 6.18 10.58 10.34
C VAL A 38 6.53 10.18 11.77
N LEU A 39 6.54 8.88 12.08
CA LEU A 39 6.97 8.38 13.39
C LEU A 39 8.47 8.58 13.62
N ASN A 40 9.29 8.36 12.59
CA ASN A 40 10.72 8.60 12.65
C ASN A 40 11.02 10.09 12.86
N THR A 41 10.42 11.00 12.09
CA THR A 41 10.61 12.46 12.27
C THR A 41 10.27 12.92 13.69
N LYS A 42 9.16 12.44 14.28
CA LYS A 42 8.76 12.81 15.65
C LYS A 42 9.74 12.35 16.73
N SER A 43 10.44 11.23 16.55
CA SER A 43 11.46 10.80 17.50
C SER A 43 12.74 11.63 17.35
N TRP A 44 13.14 11.96 16.12
CA TRP A 44 14.28 12.84 15.85
C TRP A 44 14.08 14.25 16.42
N GLU A 45 12.88 14.84 16.26
CA GLU A 45 12.56 16.16 16.84
C GLU A 45 12.66 16.16 18.37
N LYS A 46 12.25 15.06 19.03
CA LYS A 46 12.38 14.91 20.49
C LYS A 46 13.82 14.76 20.94
N ASP A 47 14.63 14.02 20.19
CA ASP A 47 16.03 13.80 20.51
C ASP A 47 16.86 15.06 20.27
N GLU A 48 16.62 15.82 19.21
CA GLU A 48 17.24 17.14 19.00
C GLU A 48 16.88 18.13 20.12
N ALA A 49 15.61 18.20 20.52
CA ALA A 49 15.17 19.07 21.59
C ALA A 49 15.81 18.71 22.95
N ARG A 50 16.15 17.44 23.17
CA ARG A 50 16.86 16.99 24.36
C ARG A 50 18.34 17.39 24.33
N ILE A 51 19.02 17.19 23.20
CA ILE A 51 20.44 17.54 23.03
C ILE A 51 20.64 19.05 23.14
N ASN A 52 19.75 19.86 22.55
CA ASN A 52 19.83 21.32 22.61
C ASN A 52 19.58 21.88 24.02
N LYS A 53 18.85 21.14 24.86
CA LYS A 53 18.58 21.56 26.25
C LYS A 53 19.70 21.19 27.24
N ASP A 54 20.61 20.32 26.81
CA ASP A 54 21.78 19.85 27.57
C ASP A 54 23.08 20.60 27.16
N LEU A 55 22.99 21.49 26.15
CA LEU A 55 24.00 22.48 25.77
C LEU A 55 23.73 23.82 26.46
#